data_AF-A0A957DE24-F1
#
_entry.id   AF-A0A957DE24-F1
#
_cell.length_a   1.000
_cell.length_b   1.000
_cell.length_c   1.000
_cell.angle_alpha   90.00
_cell.angle_beta   90.00
_cell.angle_gamma   90.00
#
_symmetry.space_group_name_H-M   'P 1'
#
loop_
_entity.id
_entity.type
_entity.pdbx_description
1 polymer ?
#
loop_
_entity_poly.entity_id
_entity_poly.type
_entity_poly.pdbx_seq_one_letter_code
_entity_poly.pdbx_strand_id
1 'polypeptide(L)'
;DISEEEGYETGLIIFGGRTIEGVGGGVCQVSTTLFQSAFWAGFPILERWAHGYRVGYYEAGEGPGMDATVFSPLVDLRFVNNTPYYLLIENYYNETYESLWFKFYSTSMGRTVTKSDPVVRNIQPAKPDIWEYNEELPEGEIEQVDWAAEGSDVSVHRTVYNRDGQVIIDEDIISHYVPWQNIYQYGPGIEPPSPPPPPTPTPPPSEETPTNP
;
A
#
# COMPACT_ATOMS: atom_id res chain seq x y z
N ASP A 1 -20.65 3.92 -5.14
CA ASP A 1 -20.49 2.60 -4.51
C ASP A 1 -19.65 1.71 -5.40
N ILE A 2 -18.93 0.76 -4.81
CA ILE A 2 -18.19 -0.29 -5.55
C ILE A 2 -19.15 -1.49 -5.62
N SER A 3 -19.68 -1.78 -6.81
CA SER A 3 -20.60 -2.90 -7.05
C SER A 3 -20.44 -3.45 -8.47
N GLU A 4 -20.83 -4.71 -8.69
CA GLU A 4 -20.81 -5.32 -10.04
C GLU A 4 -21.74 -4.57 -11.00
N GLU A 5 -22.83 -3.99 -10.48
CA GLU A 5 -23.80 -3.19 -11.23
C GLU A 5 -23.21 -1.86 -11.74
N GLU A 6 -22.19 -1.34 -11.06
CA GLU A 6 -21.43 -0.15 -11.47
C GLU A 6 -20.21 -0.52 -12.37
N GLY A 7 -20.10 -1.79 -12.78
CA GLY A 7 -19.07 -2.27 -13.71
C GLY A 7 -17.74 -2.66 -13.06
N TYR A 8 -17.71 -2.83 -11.73
CA TYR A 8 -16.52 -3.31 -11.04
C TYR A 8 -16.41 -4.83 -11.13
N GLU A 9 -15.22 -5.33 -11.46
CA GLU A 9 -14.95 -6.76 -11.52
C GLU A 9 -14.48 -7.30 -10.16
N THR A 10 -14.67 -8.60 -9.97
CA THR A 10 -14.18 -9.32 -8.80
C THR A 10 -12.69 -9.58 -8.93
N GLY A 11 -11.94 -9.30 -7.87
CA GLY A 11 -10.54 -9.69 -7.75
C GLY A 11 -10.06 -9.46 -6.32
N LEU A 12 -8.74 -9.51 -6.10
CA LEU A 12 -8.21 -9.46 -4.73
C LEU A 12 -8.45 -8.07 -4.10
N ILE A 13 -9.11 -8.07 -2.94
CA ILE A 13 -9.29 -6.94 -2.05
C ILE A 13 -8.74 -7.29 -0.67
N ILE A 14 -8.33 -6.28 0.09
CA ILE A 14 -7.95 -6.44 1.49
C ILE A 14 -9.15 -6.01 2.34
N PHE A 15 -9.80 -6.96 3.01
CA PHE A 15 -10.95 -6.67 3.85
C PHE A 15 -10.91 -7.50 5.14
N GLY A 16 -11.16 -6.83 6.28
CA GLY A 16 -11.28 -7.51 7.56
C GLY A 16 -10.03 -8.25 8.04
N GLY A 17 -8.83 -7.84 7.61
CA GLY A 17 -7.59 -8.48 8.06
C GLY A 17 -7.11 -9.67 7.22
N ARG A 18 -7.59 -9.79 5.97
CA ARG A 18 -7.18 -10.81 5.00
C ARG A 18 -7.31 -10.32 3.56
N THR A 19 -6.55 -10.91 2.66
CA THR A 19 -6.78 -10.82 1.22
C THR A 19 -7.92 -11.77 0.82
N ILE A 20 -8.98 -11.25 0.19
CA ILE A 20 -10.11 -12.06 -0.31
C ILE A 20 -10.45 -11.63 -1.73
N GLU A 21 -11.09 -12.52 -2.50
CA GLU A 21 -11.77 -12.10 -3.71
C GLU A 21 -13.01 -11.27 -3.34
N GLY A 22 -13.13 -10.09 -3.93
CA GLY A 22 -14.27 -9.22 -3.75
C GLY A 22 -14.44 -8.25 -4.92
N VAL A 23 -15.62 -7.66 -5.00
CA VAL A 23 -15.96 -6.69 -6.04
C VAL A 23 -15.08 -5.45 -5.87
N GLY A 24 -14.39 -5.04 -6.94
CA GLY A 24 -13.39 -3.97 -6.90
C GLY A 24 -11.94 -4.44 -6.79
N GLY A 25 -11.68 -5.71 -7.11
CA GLY A 25 -10.31 -6.21 -7.26
C GLY A 25 -9.53 -5.42 -8.30
N GLY A 26 -8.26 -5.14 -8.01
CA GLY A 26 -7.39 -4.35 -8.91
C GLY A 26 -7.53 -2.82 -8.79
N VAL A 27 -8.53 -2.30 -8.06
CA VAL A 27 -8.70 -0.85 -7.83
C VAL A 27 -7.50 -0.25 -7.05
N CYS A 28 -6.86 -1.05 -6.19
CA CYS A 28 -5.60 -0.66 -5.53
C CYS A 28 -4.43 -0.49 -6.51
N GLN A 29 -4.41 -1.25 -7.61
CA GLN A 29 -3.41 -1.06 -8.68
C GLN A 29 -3.67 0.24 -9.42
N VAL A 30 -4.93 0.53 -9.75
CA VAL A 30 -5.35 1.78 -10.38
C VAL A 30 -4.94 2.99 -9.54
N SER A 31 -5.28 2.99 -8.25
CA SER A 31 -4.95 4.09 -7.34
C SER A 31 -3.45 4.24 -7.12
N THR A 32 -2.71 3.15 -6.94
CA THR A 32 -1.24 3.21 -6.82
C THR A 32 -0.58 3.80 -8.05
N THR A 33 -0.88 3.30 -9.25
CA THR A 33 -0.26 3.81 -10.48
C THR A 33 -0.68 5.26 -10.78
N LEU A 34 -1.93 5.62 -10.48
CA LEU A 34 -2.42 6.99 -10.62
C LEU A 34 -1.71 7.95 -9.65
N PHE A 35 -1.54 7.54 -8.39
CA PHE A 35 -0.80 8.28 -7.37
C PHE A 35 0.64 8.54 -7.84
N GLN A 36 1.36 7.50 -8.27
CA GLN A 36 2.73 7.62 -8.75
C GLN A 36 2.82 8.56 -9.96
N SER A 37 1.83 8.50 -10.86
CA SER A 37 1.77 9.38 -12.04
C SER A 37 1.53 10.84 -11.64
N ALA A 38 0.59 11.11 -10.75
CA ALA A 38 0.35 12.44 -10.21
C ALA A 38 1.54 12.96 -9.38
N PHE A 39 2.23 12.05 -8.69
CA PHE A 39 3.40 12.34 -7.90
C PHE A 39 4.53 12.88 -8.77
N TRP A 40 4.89 12.15 -9.83
CA TRP A 40 5.96 12.53 -10.74
C TRP A 40 5.59 13.67 -11.69
N ALA A 41 4.29 13.86 -11.97
CA ALA A 41 3.82 15.05 -12.67
C ALA A 41 3.90 16.33 -11.82
N GLY A 42 4.22 16.21 -10.52
CA GLY A 42 4.38 17.35 -9.61
C GLY A 42 3.05 18.02 -9.28
N PHE A 43 1.95 17.25 -9.21
CA PHE A 43 0.67 17.75 -8.72
C PHE A 43 0.60 17.67 -7.19
N PRO A 44 -0.06 18.65 -6.53
CA PRO A 44 -0.36 18.53 -5.11
C PRO A 44 -1.27 17.31 -4.86
N ILE A 45 -0.84 16.46 -3.93
CA ILE A 45 -1.63 15.33 -3.44
C ILE A 45 -2.37 15.81 -2.20
N LEU A 46 -3.69 15.87 -2.27
CA LEU A 46 -4.55 16.37 -1.19
C LEU A 46 -4.90 15.28 -0.20
N GLU A 47 -4.96 14.04 -0.66
CA GLU A 47 -5.26 12.87 0.16
C GLU A 47 -4.59 11.65 -0.46
N ARG A 48 -3.89 10.88 0.37
CA ARG A 48 -3.32 9.59 0.00
C ARG A 48 -3.25 8.73 1.25
N TRP A 49 -3.69 7.49 1.12
CA TRP A 49 -3.55 6.47 2.13
C TRP A 49 -2.70 5.33 1.57
N ALA A 50 -1.75 4.86 2.36
CA ALA A 50 -1.01 3.64 2.05
C ALA A 50 -1.88 2.41 2.35
N HIS A 51 -1.51 1.25 1.81
CA HIS A 51 -2.06 -0.02 2.26
C HIS A 51 -1.73 -0.26 3.74
N GLY A 52 -2.57 -1.07 4.39
CA GLY A 52 -2.39 -1.38 5.81
C GLY A 52 -1.11 -2.16 6.12
N TYR A 53 -0.60 -2.94 5.17
CA TYR A 53 0.66 -3.68 5.28
C TYR A 53 1.45 -3.54 3.98
N ARG A 54 2.75 -3.88 4.01
CA ARG A 54 3.60 -3.78 2.82
C ARG A 54 3.24 -4.84 1.81
N VAL A 55 2.93 -4.38 0.60
CA VAL A 55 2.60 -5.23 -0.54
C VAL A 55 3.74 -5.12 -1.56
N GLY A 56 4.59 -6.15 -1.61
CA GLY A 56 5.88 -6.08 -2.29
C GLY A 56 5.82 -5.73 -3.78
N TYR A 57 4.75 -6.11 -4.50
CA TYR A 57 4.65 -5.80 -5.93
C TYR A 57 4.42 -4.31 -6.22
N TYR A 58 3.88 -3.53 -5.27
CA TYR A 58 3.76 -2.07 -5.43
C TYR A 58 5.08 -1.32 -5.23
N GLU A 59 6.09 -1.99 -4.68
CA GLU A 59 7.41 -1.40 -4.44
C GLU A 59 8.31 -1.47 -5.68
N ALA A 60 7.90 -2.24 -6.70
CA ALA A 60 8.67 -2.41 -7.93
C ALA A 60 8.91 -1.05 -8.60
N GLY A 61 10.18 -0.66 -8.70
CA GLY A 61 10.63 0.58 -9.33
C GLY A 61 10.64 1.81 -8.42
N GLU A 62 9.63 1.99 -7.57
CA GLU A 62 9.49 3.20 -6.73
C GLU A 62 10.01 3.06 -5.30
N GLY A 63 10.12 1.82 -4.79
CA GLY A 63 10.44 1.50 -3.40
C GLY A 63 9.22 1.53 -2.47
N PRO A 64 9.38 1.14 -1.19
CA PRO A 64 8.30 1.18 -0.21
C PRO A 64 7.80 2.61 0.04
N GLY A 65 6.56 2.74 0.49
CA GLY A 65 5.96 4.05 0.79
C GLY A 65 5.35 4.77 -0.42
N MET A 66 5.41 4.17 -1.61
CA MET A 66 4.96 4.75 -2.89
C MET A 66 3.68 4.09 -3.46
N ASP A 67 2.90 3.44 -2.62
CA ASP A 67 1.62 2.81 -2.94
C ASP A 67 0.43 3.72 -2.60
N ALA A 68 -0.75 3.47 -3.13
CA ALA A 68 -1.97 4.13 -2.66
C ALA A 68 -3.12 3.15 -2.66
N THR A 69 -3.98 3.25 -1.65
CA THR A 69 -5.19 2.43 -1.55
C THR A 69 -6.42 3.33 -1.55
N VAL A 70 -7.55 2.76 -1.99
CA VAL A 70 -8.85 3.40 -1.95
C VAL A 70 -9.87 2.37 -1.46
N PHE A 71 -10.76 2.81 -0.58
CA PHE A 71 -11.85 2.00 -0.05
C PHE A 71 -13.04 2.94 0.20
N SER A 72 -13.93 2.99 -0.79
CA SER A 72 -15.06 3.91 -0.75
C SER A 72 -16.04 3.54 0.39
N PRO A 73 -16.57 4.51 1.14
CA PRO A 73 -16.35 5.97 1.03
C PRO A 73 -15.28 6.53 1.98
N LEU A 74 -14.53 5.68 2.69
CA LEU A 74 -13.70 6.09 3.83
C LEU A 74 -12.26 6.46 3.47
N VAL A 75 -11.73 5.84 2.44
CA VAL A 75 -10.33 5.97 2.02
C VAL A 75 -10.29 6.33 0.55
N ASP A 76 -9.64 7.44 0.23
CA ASP A 76 -9.61 7.99 -1.14
C ASP A 76 -8.20 8.46 -1.55
N LEU A 77 -8.00 8.61 -2.85
CA LEU A 77 -6.81 9.22 -3.44
C LEU A 77 -7.25 10.49 -4.16
N ARG A 78 -6.76 11.64 -3.69
CA ARG A 78 -7.11 12.95 -4.28
C ARG A 78 -5.87 13.73 -4.61
N PHE A 79 -5.79 14.20 -5.85
CA PHE A 79 -4.82 15.20 -6.28
C PHE A 79 -5.55 16.33 -7.00
N VAL A 80 -4.90 17.49 -7.14
CA VAL A 80 -5.49 18.64 -7.82
C VAL A 80 -4.64 19.07 -9.00
N ASN A 81 -5.31 19.25 -10.15
CA ASN A 81 -4.71 20.01 -11.24
C ASN A 81 -4.75 21.50 -10.90
N ASN A 82 -3.66 22.00 -10.33
CA ASN A 82 -3.48 23.41 -10.00
C ASN A 82 -2.83 24.22 -11.14
N THR A 83 -2.95 23.77 -12.39
CA THR A 83 -2.47 24.48 -13.57
C THR A 83 -3.65 25.16 -14.29
N PRO A 84 -3.41 26.23 -15.09
CA PRO A 84 -4.47 26.85 -15.88
C PRO A 84 -4.88 26.03 -17.12
N TYR A 85 -4.32 24.82 -17.27
CA TYR A 85 -4.49 24.00 -18.46
C TYR A 85 -5.26 22.73 -18.13
N TYR A 86 -5.95 22.18 -19.13
CA TYR A 86 -6.58 20.88 -19.00
C TYR A 86 -5.54 19.78 -18.80
N LEU A 87 -5.92 18.77 -18.03
CA LEU A 87 -5.16 17.54 -17.85
C LEU A 87 -5.96 16.42 -18.50
N LEU A 88 -5.43 15.85 -19.58
CA LEU A 88 -5.94 14.61 -20.15
C LEU A 88 -5.22 13.44 -19.47
N ILE A 89 -6.01 12.49 -18.98
CA ILE A 89 -5.51 11.27 -18.35
C ILE A 89 -5.95 10.11 -19.23
N GLU A 90 -4.97 9.32 -19.68
CA GLU A 90 -5.21 8.05 -20.38
C GLU A 90 -4.66 6.91 -19.52
N ASN A 91 -5.37 5.79 -19.49
CA ASN A 91 -4.89 4.55 -18.88
C ASN A 91 -4.77 3.47 -19.96
N TYR A 92 -3.78 2.60 -19.80
CA TYR A 92 -3.52 1.49 -20.68
C TYR A 92 -3.29 0.25 -19.84
N TYR A 93 -4.08 -0.79 -20.08
CA TYR A 93 -3.90 -2.09 -19.44
C TYR A 93 -3.35 -3.09 -20.44
N ASN A 94 -2.41 -3.91 -20.00
CA ASN A 94 -1.87 -5.02 -20.78
C ASN A 94 -2.15 -6.33 -20.04
N GLU A 95 -3.09 -7.10 -20.57
CA GLU A 95 -3.50 -8.40 -20.02
C GLU A 95 -2.35 -9.43 -19.98
N THR A 96 -1.47 -9.44 -20.98
CA THR A 96 -0.37 -10.43 -21.06
C THR A 96 0.67 -10.23 -19.97
N TYR A 97 0.89 -8.99 -19.56
CA TYR A 97 1.87 -8.63 -18.54
C TYR A 97 1.24 -8.18 -17.22
N GLU A 98 -0.10 -8.25 -17.11
CA GLU A 98 -0.90 -7.80 -15.96
C GLU A 98 -0.48 -6.40 -15.45
N SER A 99 -0.20 -5.50 -16.41
CA SER A 99 0.39 -4.19 -16.13
C SER A 99 -0.53 -3.06 -16.54
N LEU A 100 -0.59 -2.04 -15.67
CA LEU A 100 -1.36 -0.83 -15.84
C LEU A 100 -0.43 0.39 -15.87
N TRP A 101 -0.60 1.26 -16.85
CA TRP A 101 0.16 2.51 -16.98
C TRP A 101 -0.80 3.68 -17.21
N PHE A 102 -0.46 4.83 -16.65
CA PHE A 102 -1.14 6.10 -16.93
C PHE A 102 -0.26 7.03 -17.75
N LYS A 103 -0.89 7.81 -18.62
CA LYS A 103 -0.25 8.93 -19.33
C LYS A 103 -1.01 10.21 -19.04
N PHE A 104 -0.27 11.21 -18.57
CA PHE A 104 -0.79 12.54 -18.26
C PHE A 104 -0.34 13.49 -19.35
N TYR A 105 -1.29 14.12 -20.05
CA TYR A 105 -1.01 15.13 -21.07
C TYR A 105 -1.56 16.48 -20.63
N SER A 106 -0.69 17.49 -20.62
CA SER A 106 -1.07 18.87 -20.37
C SER A 106 -0.03 19.81 -21.00
N THR A 107 -0.30 21.11 -20.95
CA THR A 107 0.71 22.11 -21.32
C THR A 107 1.78 22.17 -20.22
N SER A 108 3.05 22.05 -20.63
CA SER A 108 4.16 22.02 -19.69
C SER A 108 4.32 23.32 -18.92
N MET A 109 4.20 23.24 -17.60
CA MET A 109 4.54 24.32 -16.67
C MET A 109 6.05 24.42 -16.41
N GLY A 110 6.86 23.50 -16.95
CA GLY A 110 8.29 23.41 -16.64
C GLY A 110 8.57 22.96 -15.20
N ARG A 111 7.69 22.16 -14.59
CA ARG A 111 7.93 21.59 -13.27
C ARG A 111 9.00 20.51 -13.32
N THR A 112 9.78 20.40 -12.26
CA THR A 112 10.67 19.26 -12.01
C THR A 112 10.40 18.69 -10.62
N VAL A 113 10.60 17.39 -10.45
CA VAL A 113 10.34 16.68 -9.20
C VAL A 113 11.60 15.95 -8.77
N THR A 114 11.94 16.03 -7.49
CA THR A 114 12.96 15.20 -6.85
C THR A 114 12.33 14.35 -5.76
N LYS A 115 12.78 13.10 -5.65
CA LYS A 115 12.35 12.13 -4.65
C LYS A 115 13.59 11.62 -3.90
N SER A 116 13.53 11.50 -2.57
CA SER A 116 14.57 10.81 -1.80
C SER A 116 14.46 9.30 -1.93
N ASP A 117 15.48 8.58 -1.48
CA ASP A 117 15.29 7.16 -1.14
C ASP A 117 14.30 7.04 0.04
N PRO A 118 13.52 5.94 0.11
CA PRO A 118 12.65 5.69 1.25
C PRO A 118 13.44 5.49 2.54
N VAL A 119 12.99 6.13 3.62
CA VAL A 119 13.52 5.93 4.97
C VAL A 119 12.58 5.01 5.73
N VAL A 120 13.04 3.79 6.03
CA VAL A 120 12.27 2.77 6.76
C VAL A 120 12.68 2.77 8.23
N ARG A 121 11.70 2.84 9.14
CA ARG A 121 11.89 2.85 10.60
C ARG A 121 10.86 1.95 11.28
N ASN A 122 11.05 1.72 12.58
CA ASN A 122 10.10 1.00 13.45
C ASN A 122 9.68 -0.35 12.88
N ILE A 123 10.67 -1.10 12.36
CA ILE A 123 10.44 -2.42 11.76
C ILE A 123 9.91 -3.37 12.84
N GLN A 124 8.78 -4.00 12.56
CA GLN A 124 8.14 -4.99 13.40
C GLN A 124 8.10 -6.32 12.66
N PRO A 125 8.50 -7.43 13.29
CA PRO A 125 8.43 -8.74 12.66
C PRO A 125 6.98 -9.08 12.29
N ALA A 126 6.83 -9.91 11.26
CA ALA A 126 5.55 -10.49 10.90
C ALA A 126 4.87 -11.15 12.10
N LYS A 127 3.53 -11.14 12.09
CA LYS A 127 2.73 -11.80 13.12
C LYS A 127 2.81 -13.33 12.94
N PRO A 128 2.56 -14.12 14.01
CA PRO A 128 2.43 -15.57 13.90
C PRO A 128 1.44 -16.01 12.83
N ASP A 129 1.76 -17.10 12.16
CA ASP A 129 0.91 -17.72 11.15
C ASP A 129 -0.46 -18.09 11.72
N ILE A 130 -1.50 -17.91 10.90
CA ILE A 130 -2.86 -18.35 11.20
C ILE A 130 -3.16 -19.59 10.36
N TRP A 131 -3.82 -20.56 10.97
CA TRP A 131 -4.28 -21.80 10.34
C TRP A 131 -5.79 -21.88 10.44
N GLU A 132 -6.46 -21.85 9.29
CA GLU A 132 -7.92 -21.86 9.17
C GLU A 132 -8.38 -23.18 8.55
N TYR A 133 -9.36 -23.85 9.18
CA TYR A 133 -9.94 -25.06 8.60
C TYR A 133 -10.83 -24.70 7.41
N ASN A 134 -10.66 -25.40 6.29
CA ASN A 134 -11.50 -25.27 5.10
C ASN A 134 -12.00 -26.66 4.66
N GLU A 135 -13.30 -26.91 4.79
CA GLU A 135 -13.91 -28.20 4.41
C GLU A 135 -14.01 -28.41 2.89
N GLU A 136 -13.86 -27.35 2.10
CA GLU A 136 -13.87 -27.41 0.64
C GLU A 136 -12.52 -27.89 0.07
N LEU A 137 -11.45 -27.82 0.87
CA LEU A 137 -10.16 -28.38 0.49
C LEU A 137 -10.19 -29.90 0.55
N PRO A 138 -9.53 -30.60 -0.40
CA PRO A 138 -9.40 -32.06 -0.34
C PRO A 138 -8.70 -32.53 0.94
N GLU A 139 -8.96 -33.77 1.32
CA GLU A 139 -8.33 -34.39 2.50
C GLU A 139 -6.80 -34.37 2.36
N GLY A 140 -6.12 -33.87 3.39
CA GLY A 140 -4.65 -33.78 3.43
C GLY A 140 -4.05 -32.57 2.70
N GLU A 141 -4.86 -31.67 2.15
CA GLU A 141 -4.35 -30.48 1.44
C GLU A 141 -4.19 -29.26 2.36
N ILE A 142 -3.21 -28.43 2.01
CA ILE A 142 -2.94 -27.13 2.64
C ILE A 142 -2.76 -26.09 1.53
N GLU A 143 -3.42 -24.96 1.66
CA GLU A 143 -3.32 -23.82 0.74
C GLU A 143 -2.87 -22.57 1.50
N GLN A 144 -1.89 -21.84 0.99
CA GLN A 144 -1.54 -20.52 1.55
C GLN A 144 -2.31 -19.43 0.80
N VAL A 145 -3.10 -18.65 1.54
CA VAL A 145 -3.98 -17.61 0.97
C VAL A 145 -3.52 -16.19 1.30
N ASP A 146 -2.56 -16.04 2.22
CA ASP A 146 -1.96 -14.74 2.53
C ASP A 146 -0.49 -14.90 2.96
N TRP A 147 0.32 -13.86 2.76
CA TRP A 147 1.77 -13.88 2.93
C TRP A 147 2.24 -12.85 3.94
N ALA A 148 3.08 -13.29 4.88
CA ALA A 148 3.65 -12.47 5.92
C ALA A 148 4.41 -11.25 5.37
N ALA A 149 4.20 -10.11 6.02
CA ALA A 149 4.91 -8.87 5.74
C ALA A 149 5.33 -8.21 7.07
N GLU A 150 6.54 -7.66 7.10
CA GLU A 150 7.00 -6.86 8.24
C GLU A 150 6.21 -5.54 8.33
N GLY A 151 5.89 -5.14 9.55
CA GLY A 151 5.39 -3.80 9.82
C GLY A 151 6.53 -2.79 9.79
N SER A 152 6.26 -1.54 9.41
CA SER A 152 7.24 -0.45 9.43
C SER A 152 6.58 0.91 9.20
N ASP A 153 7.28 1.97 9.62
CA ASP A 153 7.01 3.33 9.19
C ASP A 153 7.96 3.70 8.05
N VAL A 154 7.40 4.19 6.94
CA VAL A 154 8.17 4.58 5.75
C VAL A 154 7.91 6.04 5.43
N SER A 155 8.99 6.79 5.17
CA SER A 155 8.93 8.19 4.75
C SER A 155 9.67 8.37 3.43
N VAL A 156 9.03 9.04 2.47
CA VAL A 156 9.64 9.44 1.19
C VAL A 156 9.53 10.95 1.05
N HIS A 157 10.65 11.64 0.90
CA HIS A 157 10.66 13.08 0.77
C HIS A 157 10.50 13.49 -0.70
N ARG A 158 9.60 14.44 -0.97
CA ARG A 158 9.34 14.99 -2.30
C ARG A 158 9.52 16.50 -2.30
N THR A 159 10.28 16.99 -3.29
CA THR A 159 10.35 18.42 -3.61
C THR A 159 9.96 18.64 -5.06
N VAL A 160 9.09 19.63 -5.32
CA VAL A 160 8.66 20.05 -6.66
C VAL A 160 9.10 21.48 -6.89
N TYR A 161 9.74 21.72 -8.03
CA TYR A 161 10.21 23.04 -8.44
C TYR A 161 9.39 23.57 -9.61
N ASN A 162 9.23 24.89 -9.69
CA ASN A 162 8.72 25.55 -10.89
C ASN A 162 9.83 25.76 -11.94
N ARG A 163 9.47 26.35 -13.08
CA ARG A 163 10.41 26.63 -14.19
C ARG A 163 11.60 27.50 -13.78
N ASP A 164 11.41 28.38 -12.80
CA ASP A 164 12.45 29.29 -12.32
C ASP A 164 13.34 28.64 -11.24
N GLY A 165 13.12 27.36 -10.93
CA GLY A 165 13.86 26.61 -9.91
C GLY A 165 13.41 26.91 -8.48
N GLN A 166 12.27 27.60 -8.29
CA GLN A 166 11.72 27.83 -6.96
C GLN A 166 10.93 26.62 -6.49
N VAL A 167 11.10 26.26 -5.22
CA VAL A 167 10.32 25.21 -4.57
C VAL A 167 8.86 25.64 -4.47
N ILE A 168 7.95 24.79 -4.94
CA ILE A 168 6.49 24.99 -4.88
C ILE A 168 5.77 23.92 -4.06
N ILE A 169 6.40 22.77 -3.84
CA ILE A 169 5.96 21.71 -2.92
C ILE A 169 7.23 21.15 -2.27
N ASP A 170 7.18 20.96 -0.95
CA ASP A 170 8.23 20.32 -0.15
C ASP A 170 7.56 19.55 0.98
N GLU A 171 7.57 18.22 0.92
CA GLU A 171 6.77 17.41 1.82
C GLU A 171 7.33 16.00 2.04
N ASP A 172 6.92 15.39 3.14
CA ASP A 172 7.15 13.98 3.41
C ASP A 172 5.86 13.19 3.14
N ILE A 173 5.99 12.18 2.29
CA ILE A 173 4.98 11.17 2.06
C ILE A 173 5.22 10.05 3.07
N ILE A 174 4.30 9.90 4.02
CA ILE A 174 4.41 8.96 5.14
C ILE A 174 3.49 7.77 4.92
N SER A 175 3.97 6.57 5.26
CA SER A 175 3.21 5.32 5.23
C SER A 175 3.43 4.57 6.55
N HIS A 176 2.34 4.09 7.14
CA HIS A 176 2.37 3.25 8.32
C HIS A 176 1.86 1.87 7.95
N TYR A 177 2.73 0.87 8.03
CA TYR A 177 2.41 -0.51 7.74
C TYR A 177 2.40 -1.33 9.03
N VAL A 178 1.30 -2.01 9.29
CA VAL A 178 1.20 -2.97 10.39
C VAL A 178 1.81 -4.31 9.97
N PRO A 179 2.40 -5.08 10.90
CA PRO A 179 2.88 -6.41 10.59
C PRO A 179 1.72 -7.34 10.22
N TRP A 180 2.00 -8.20 9.24
CA TRP A 180 1.07 -9.14 8.64
C TRP A 180 1.60 -10.56 8.74
N GLN A 181 0.71 -11.53 8.80
CA GLN A 181 1.00 -12.95 9.00
C GLN A 181 0.74 -13.74 7.73
N ASN A 182 1.32 -14.94 7.64
CA ASN A 182 0.82 -15.91 6.70
C ASN A 182 -0.55 -16.41 7.15
N ILE A 183 -1.42 -16.71 6.19
CA ILE A 183 -2.67 -17.42 6.45
C ILE A 183 -2.66 -18.69 5.61
N TYR A 184 -2.76 -19.83 6.29
CA TYR A 184 -2.86 -21.15 5.70
C TYR A 184 -4.27 -21.70 5.92
N GLN A 185 -4.90 -22.16 4.86
CA GLN A 185 -6.11 -22.98 4.93
C GLN A 185 -5.73 -24.46 4.86
N TYR A 186 -6.41 -25.30 5.63
CA TYR A 186 -6.14 -26.75 5.64
C TYR A 186 -7.43 -27.57 5.58
N GLY A 187 -7.37 -28.66 4.81
CA GLY A 187 -8.47 -29.61 4.63
C GLY A 187 -8.61 -30.65 5.75
N PRO A 188 -9.61 -31.53 5.66
CA PRO A 188 -9.78 -32.64 6.58
C PRO A 188 -8.49 -33.47 6.72
N GLY A 189 -8.23 -33.99 7.92
CA GLY A 189 -7.09 -34.87 8.17
C GLY A 189 -5.74 -34.18 8.43
N ILE A 190 -5.66 -32.85 8.35
CA ILE A 190 -4.48 -32.07 8.75
C ILE A 190 -4.61 -31.59 10.21
N GLU A 191 -3.56 -31.83 11.00
CA GLU A 191 -3.37 -31.18 12.30
C GLU A 191 -2.42 -29.98 12.11
N PRO A 192 -2.89 -28.73 12.28
CA PRO A 192 -2.03 -27.56 12.14
C PRO A 192 -1.01 -27.48 13.29
N PRO A 193 0.14 -26.82 13.06
CA PRO A 193 1.14 -26.61 14.11
C PRO A 193 0.52 -25.84 15.28
N SER A 194 0.99 -26.15 16.49
CA SER A 194 0.57 -25.41 17.68
C SER A 194 0.96 -23.93 17.56
N PRO A 195 0.08 -22.98 17.93
CA PRO A 195 0.41 -21.57 17.86
C PRO A 195 1.65 -21.28 18.73
N PRO A 196 2.54 -20.38 18.30
CA PRO A 196 3.69 -20.02 19.10
C PRO A 196 3.25 -19.42 20.43
N PRO A 197 4.04 -19.59 21.51
CA PRO A 197 3.73 -18.97 22.79
C PRO A 197 3.64 -17.45 22.63
N PRO A 198 2.76 -16.77 23.38
CA PRO A 198 2.63 -15.32 23.29
C PRO A 198 3.98 -14.63 23.57
N PRO A 199 4.26 -13.48 22.91
CA PRO A 199 5.50 -12.75 23.13
C PRO A 199 5.65 -12.42 24.62
N THR A 200 6.85 -12.62 25.16
CA THR A 200 7.16 -12.24 26.54
C THR A 200 7.02 -10.72 26.64
N PRO A 201 6.27 -10.17 27.62
CA PRO A 201 6.13 -8.73 27.76
C PRO A 201 7.52 -8.09 27.92
N THR A 202 7.83 -7.12 27.07
CA THR A 202 9.03 -6.31 27.21
C THR A 202 8.99 -5.64 28.58
N PRO A 203 10.04 -5.77 29.42
CA PRO A 203 10.07 -5.08 30.69
C PRO A 203 9.97 -3.56 30.44
N PRO A 204 9.24 -2.81 31.28
CA PRO A 204 9.15 -1.37 31.13
C PRO A 204 10.55 -0.76 31.09
N PRO A 205 10.76 0.33 30.33
CA PRO A 205 12.03 1.04 30.36
C PRO A 205 12.37 1.37 31.81
N SER A 206 13.60 1.05 32.23
CA SER A 206 14.09 1.41 33.55
C SER A 206 13.91 2.92 33.72
N GLU A 207 13.19 3.34 34.77
CA GLU A 207 13.16 4.74 35.19
C GLU A 207 14.60 5.15 35.50
N GLU A 208 15.28 5.77 34.53
CA GLU A 208 16.47 6.55 34.82
C GLU A 208 16.03 7.72 35.68
N THR A 209 16.29 7.60 36.99
CA THR A 209 16.12 8.69 37.93
C THR A 209 17.01 9.84 37.46
N PRO A 210 16.48 11.04 37.17
CA PRO A 210 17.33 12.16 36.78
C PRO A 210 18.29 12.48 37.93
N THR A 211 19.58 12.27 37.70
CA THR A 211 20.63 12.75 38.60
C THR A 211 20.88 14.22 38.26
N ASN A 212 20.40 15.09 39.15
CA ASN A 212 20.61 16.53 39.06
C ASN A 212 21.98 16.90 39.64
N PRO A 213 22.79 17.68 38.94
CA PRO A 213 23.49 18.81 39.57
C PRO A 213 23.07 20.16 38.99
#